data_AF-A0A836JN61-F1
#
_entry.id   AF-A0A836JN61-F1
#
_cell.length_a   1.000
_cell.length_b   1.000
_cell.length_c   1.000
_cell.angle_alpha   90.00
_cell.angle_beta   90.00
_cell.angle_gamma   90.00
#
_symmetry.space_group_name_H-M   'P 1'
#
loop_
_entity.id
_entity.type
_entity.pdbx_description
1 polymer ?
#
loop_
_entity_poly.entity_id
_entity_poly.type
_entity_poly.pdbx_seq_one_letter_code
_entity_poly.pdbx_strand_id
1 'polypeptide(L)'
;MPRDVHTVSEHRRSTETLQPKIGRFLARILKKTGILDVQKYKNMDLGCEIYEHVIGQVDYPFFFKRKFSIISVVILTLAYILNMFFVDFNLPDTFFAWFLVTELHVWMIMIRYMTDEKDGKAIRNYVVATMWQDTQARIENLGLIKTKLKNKQLQEISHQFNAAIIGYDEGIQSDDKVLAGALWRRFFQLECNNPEHIETLLIYVRKQICLFDSLPNDEILRKPILKLIDIKSLCKHQY
;
A
#
# COMPACT_ATOMS: atom_id res chain seq x y z
N MET A 1 37.85 -29.49 -72.52
CA MET A 1 36.73 -28.70 -73.07
C MET A 1 35.66 -28.62 -71.99
N PRO A 2 35.37 -27.42 -71.43
CA PRO A 2 34.62 -27.26 -70.18
C PRO A 2 33.10 -27.08 -70.40
N ARG A 3 32.36 -27.29 -69.30
CA ARG A 3 30.92 -27.02 -69.11
C ARG A 3 30.73 -25.60 -68.58
N ASP A 4 29.68 -24.89 -69.03
CA ASP A 4 28.91 -23.81 -68.35
C ASP A 4 27.65 -23.55 -69.20
N VAL A 5 26.41 -23.84 -68.75
CA VAL A 5 25.47 -23.10 -67.85
C VAL A 5 24.91 -21.81 -68.44
N HIS A 6 23.55 -21.71 -68.49
CA HIS A 6 22.65 -20.54 -68.30
C HIS A 6 21.29 -20.81 -69.01
N THR A 7 20.08 -20.49 -68.55
CA THR A 7 19.47 -19.98 -67.30
C THR A 7 17.95 -20.13 -67.50
N VAL A 8 17.17 -20.62 -66.53
CA VAL A 8 15.69 -20.49 -66.53
C VAL A 8 15.26 -19.86 -65.21
N SER A 9 14.37 -18.87 -65.33
CA SER A 9 13.89 -18.00 -64.26
C SER A 9 12.92 -18.71 -63.31
N GLU A 10 13.27 -18.80 -62.03
CA GLU A 10 12.33 -19.10 -60.96
C GLU A 10 12.01 -17.86 -60.13
N HIS A 11 10.71 -17.61 -60.03
CA HIS A 11 10.06 -16.57 -59.27
C HIS A 11 10.08 -16.92 -57.77
N ARG A 12 10.85 -16.18 -56.96
CA ARG A 12 10.70 -16.18 -55.50
C ARG A 12 10.16 -14.83 -55.04
N ARG A 13 8.91 -14.85 -54.58
CA ARG A 13 8.17 -13.70 -54.07
C ARG A 13 8.68 -13.40 -52.65
N SER A 14 9.47 -12.34 -52.48
CA SER A 14 9.88 -11.85 -51.16
C SER A 14 8.69 -11.16 -50.49
N THR A 15 8.08 -11.80 -49.49
CA THR A 15 7.24 -11.09 -48.51
C THR A 15 8.15 -10.33 -47.55
N GLU A 16 8.58 -9.14 -47.95
CA GLU A 16 9.08 -8.15 -46.99
C GLU A 16 7.89 -7.70 -46.13
N THR A 17 7.80 -8.23 -44.92
CA THR A 17 6.99 -7.62 -43.86
C THR A 17 7.55 -6.23 -43.56
N LEU A 18 6.99 -5.22 -44.22
CA LEU A 18 7.14 -3.80 -43.90
C LEU A 18 6.52 -3.55 -42.51
N GLN A 19 7.28 -3.84 -41.45
CA GLN A 19 7.06 -3.22 -40.14
C GLN A 19 7.28 -1.71 -40.32
N PRO A 20 6.25 -0.85 -40.15
CA PRO A 20 6.39 0.56 -40.45
C PRO A 20 7.34 1.20 -39.42
N LYS A 21 8.44 1.77 -39.90
CA LYS A 21 9.46 2.51 -39.11
C LYS A 21 8.84 3.62 -38.23
N ILE A 22 7.64 4.07 -38.59
CA ILE A 22 6.78 4.99 -37.83
C ILE A 22 6.46 4.46 -36.43
N GLY A 23 6.23 3.15 -36.26
CA GLY A 23 5.93 2.54 -34.96
C GLY A 23 7.09 2.63 -33.97
N ARG A 24 8.34 2.51 -34.43
CA ARG A 24 9.52 2.58 -33.57
C ARG A 24 9.82 4.02 -33.13
N PHE A 25 9.54 5.00 -33.99
CA PHE A 25 9.69 6.42 -33.67
C PHE A 25 8.59 6.90 -32.71
N LEU A 26 7.33 6.54 -32.97
CA LEU A 26 6.22 6.81 -32.05
C LEU A 26 6.42 6.11 -30.70
N ALA A 27 6.87 4.84 -30.68
CA ALA A 27 7.20 4.16 -29.44
C ALA A 27 8.31 4.85 -28.64
N ARG A 28 9.33 5.40 -29.32
CA ARG A 28 10.36 6.21 -28.65
C ARG A 28 9.83 7.52 -28.13
N ILE A 29 8.95 8.20 -28.87
CA ILE A 29 8.30 9.44 -28.42
C ILE A 29 7.42 9.14 -27.21
N LEU A 30 6.57 8.12 -27.27
CA LEU A 30 5.67 7.72 -26.18
C LEU A 30 6.43 7.25 -24.93
N LYS A 31 7.59 6.61 -25.11
CA LYS A 31 8.53 6.29 -24.02
C LYS A 31 9.22 7.54 -23.47
N LYS A 32 9.56 8.51 -24.31
CA LYS A 32 10.22 9.77 -23.94
C LYS A 32 9.25 10.78 -23.30
N THR A 33 7.96 10.71 -23.62
CA THR A 33 6.88 11.52 -23.01
C THR A 33 6.24 10.84 -21.80
N GLY A 34 6.65 9.61 -21.45
CA GLY A 34 6.15 8.88 -20.27
C GLY A 34 4.72 8.35 -20.40
N ILE A 35 4.11 8.45 -21.58
CA ILE A 35 2.72 8.07 -21.87
C ILE A 35 2.54 6.54 -21.96
N LEU A 36 3.64 5.76 -22.06
CA LEU A 36 3.59 4.30 -22.26
C LEU A 36 4.59 3.52 -21.40
N ASP A 37 4.85 3.99 -20.18
CA ASP A 37 5.54 3.15 -19.20
C ASP A 37 4.54 2.18 -18.57
N VAL A 38 4.26 1.07 -19.28
CA VAL A 38 3.35 0.02 -18.82
C VAL A 38 3.73 -0.49 -17.42
N GLN A 39 5.03 -0.53 -17.09
CA GLN A 39 5.50 -0.96 -15.78
C GLN A 39 5.13 0.06 -14.70
N LYS A 40 5.26 1.36 -14.99
CA LYS A 40 4.81 2.44 -14.10
C LYS A 40 3.33 2.30 -13.74
N TYR A 41 2.46 2.11 -14.74
CA TYR A 41 1.01 1.97 -14.50
C TYR A 41 0.66 0.67 -13.77
N LYS A 42 1.33 -0.45 -14.08
CA LYS A 42 1.19 -1.71 -13.33
C LYS A 42 1.57 -1.53 -11.86
N ASN A 43 2.71 -0.91 -11.58
CA ASN A 43 3.15 -0.67 -10.20
C ASN A 43 2.23 0.29 -9.45
N MET A 44 1.65 1.27 -10.17
CA MET A 44 0.66 2.20 -9.61
C MET A 44 -0.64 1.49 -9.23
N ASP A 45 -1.20 0.73 -10.16
CA ASP A 45 -2.44 -0.04 -9.98
C ASP A 45 -2.28 -1.03 -8.83
N LEU A 46 -1.20 -1.81 -8.84
CA LEU A 46 -0.85 -2.74 -7.77
C LEU A 46 -0.70 -2.05 -6.41
N GLY A 47 -0.05 -0.88 -6.35
CA GLY A 47 0.06 -0.10 -5.11
C GLY A 47 -1.30 0.35 -4.56
N CYS A 48 -2.24 0.72 -5.43
CA CYS A 48 -3.61 1.02 -5.04
C CYS A 48 -4.34 -0.24 -4.53
N GLU A 49 -4.26 -1.35 -5.26
CA GLU A 49 -4.90 -2.61 -4.88
C GLU A 49 -4.41 -3.11 -3.51
N ILE A 50 -3.09 -3.04 -3.26
CA ILE A 50 -2.48 -3.39 -1.97
C ILE A 50 -3.05 -2.54 -0.84
N TYR A 51 -3.09 -1.23 -1.02
CA TYR A 51 -3.62 -0.31 -0.03
C TYR A 51 -5.09 -0.61 0.25
N GLU A 52 -5.92 -0.70 -0.79
CA GLU A 52 -7.36 -0.98 -0.65
C GLU A 52 -7.62 -2.35 -0.02
N HIS A 53 -6.82 -3.36 -0.35
CA HIS A 53 -6.94 -4.70 0.23
C HIS A 53 -6.62 -4.74 1.73
N VAL A 54 -5.55 -4.07 2.17
CA VAL A 54 -5.17 -4.03 3.58
C VAL A 54 -6.09 -3.11 4.37
N ILE A 55 -6.37 -1.92 3.84
CA ILE A 55 -7.26 -0.96 4.51
C ILE A 55 -8.68 -1.50 4.56
N GLY A 56 -9.16 -2.19 3.52
CA GLY A 56 -10.44 -2.89 3.55
C GLY A 56 -10.55 -4.04 4.58
N GLN A 57 -9.46 -4.40 5.28
CA GLN A 57 -9.44 -5.33 6.42
C GLN A 57 -9.38 -4.64 7.80
N VAL A 58 -9.16 -3.32 7.85
CA VAL A 58 -9.11 -2.53 9.09
C VAL A 58 -10.08 -1.36 9.12
N ASP A 59 -10.59 -0.95 7.95
CA ASP A 59 -11.35 0.28 7.83
C ASP A 59 -12.70 0.16 8.52
N TYR A 60 -12.93 1.13 9.38
CA TYR A 60 -14.16 1.35 10.09
C TYR A 60 -15.11 2.09 9.13
N PRO A 61 -16.18 1.45 8.63
CA PRO A 61 -17.00 2.01 7.54
C PRO A 61 -17.87 3.20 7.97
N PHE A 62 -17.73 3.67 9.19
CA PHE A 62 -18.49 4.78 9.72
C PHE A 62 -17.63 6.04 9.73
N PHE A 63 -17.48 6.69 8.56
CA PHE A 63 -17.35 8.16 8.47
C PHE A 63 -17.28 8.64 7.01
N PHE A 64 -16.82 7.81 6.07
CA PHE A 64 -16.56 8.25 4.69
C PHE A 64 -17.18 7.34 3.62
N LYS A 65 -18.47 7.53 3.33
CA LYS A 65 -19.03 7.09 2.04
C LYS A 65 -18.44 7.93 0.92
N ARG A 66 -17.36 7.47 0.28
CA ARG A 66 -16.92 8.03 -1.00
C ARG A 66 -17.86 7.53 -2.11
N LYS A 67 -18.30 8.43 -2.99
CA LYS A 67 -19.08 8.12 -4.20
C LYS A 67 -18.26 7.17 -5.11
N PHE A 68 -18.37 5.86 -4.90
CA PHE A 68 -18.06 4.85 -5.90
C PHE A 68 -19.36 4.13 -6.27
N SER A 69 -19.59 4.03 -7.58
CA SER A 69 -20.82 3.55 -8.19
C SER A 69 -21.17 2.12 -7.76
N ILE A 70 -22.43 1.91 -7.36
CA ILE A 70 -23.23 0.66 -7.31
C ILE A 70 -22.73 -0.52 -6.43
N ILE A 71 -21.46 -0.59 -6.02
CA ILE A 71 -20.95 -1.70 -5.16
C ILE A 71 -21.16 -1.44 -3.65
N SER A 72 -21.67 -0.26 -3.28
CA SER A 72 -21.68 0.23 -1.89
C SER A 72 -22.64 -0.50 -0.92
N VAL A 73 -23.66 -1.21 -1.41
CA VAL A 73 -24.68 -1.83 -0.53
C VAL A 73 -24.20 -3.17 0.06
N VAL A 74 -23.36 -3.93 -0.66
CA VAL A 74 -22.84 -5.22 -0.17
C VAL A 74 -21.69 -5.03 0.82
N ILE A 75 -20.97 -3.92 0.74
CA ILE A 75 -19.89 -3.57 1.69
C ILE A 75 -20.46 -3.18 3.06
N LEU A 76 -21.67 -2.60 3.11
CA LEU A 76 -22.32 -2.19 4.36
C LEU A 76 -22.80 -3.34 5.24
N THR A 77 -22.99 -4.55 4.71
CA THR A 77 -23.34 -5.74 5.52
C THR A 77 -22.11 -6.52 5.98
N LEU A 78 -20.96 -6.41 5.29
CA LEU A 78 -19.67 -6.96 5.72
C LEU A 78 -18.93 -6.05 6.71
N ALA A 79 -19.31 -4.77 6.76
CA ALA A 79 -18.88 -3.74 7.70
C ALA A 79 -18.94 -4.11 9.20
N TYR A 80 -19.77 -5.08 9.58
CA TYR A 80 -19.99 -5.44 10.99
C TYR A 80 -18.81 -6.24 11.60
N ILE A 81 -17.91 -6.80 10.78
CA ILE A 81 -16.86 -7.71 11.24
C ILE A 81 -15.48 -7.03 11.43
N LEU A 82 -15.36 -5.74 11.15
CA LEU A 82 -14.06 -5.12 10.86
C LEU A 82 -13.60 -4.01 11.83
N ASN A 83 -14.08 -4.01 13.08
CA ASN A 83 -13.85 -2.93 14.04
C ASN A 83 -12.92 -3.32 15.21
N MET A 84 -11.92 -4.17 14.97
CA MET A 84 -11.16 -4.77 16.07
C MET A 84 -10.21 -3.78 16.75
N PHE A 85 -9.40 -3.02 16.01
CA PHE A 85 -8.45 -2.07 16.62
C PHE A 85 -9.14 -0.97 17.45
N PHE A 86 -10.23 -0.40 16.93
CA PHE A 86 -10.93 0.69 17.62
C PHE A 86 -11.59 0.22 18.91
N VAL A 87 -12.25 -0.95 18.86
CA VAL A 87 -12.95 -1.51 20.03
C VAL A 87 -11.95 -2.09 21.03
N ASP A 88 -11.03 -2.96 20.58
CA ASP A 88 -10.16 -3.72 21.47
C ASP A 88 -9.10 -2.82 22.14
N PHE A 89 -8.70 -1.71 21.49
CA PHE A 89 -7.80 -0.72 22.09
C PHE A 89 -8.47 0.55 22.59
N ASN A 90 -9.80 0.64 22.54
CA ASN A 90 -10.57 1.81 22.97
C ASN A 90 -10.09 3.11 22.31
N LEU A 91 -9.82 3.07 21.00
CA LEU A 91 -9.41 4.25 20.24
C LEU A 91 -10.62 5.15 19.97
N PRO A 92 -10.45 6.49 20.01
CA PRO A 92 -11.55 7.40 19.74
C PRO A 92 -11.95 7.33 18.26
N ASP A 93 -13.25 7.38 17.97
CA ASP A 93 -13.78 7.43 16.60
C ASP A 93 -13.50 8.79 15.95
N THR A 94 -12.26 8.96 15.48
CA THR A 94 -11.75 10.22 14.92
C THR A 94 -10.93 9.95 13.67
N PHE A 95 -10.88 10.93 12.77
CA PHE A 95 -10.00 10.89 11.61
C PHE A 95 -8.53 10.62 11.97
N PHE A 96 -8.05 11.17 13.10
CA PHE A 96 -6.68 10.98 13.51
C PHE A 96 -6.42 9.55 14.00
N ALA A 97 -7.32 8.96 14.80
CA ALA A 97 -7.22 7.55 15.18
C ALA A 97 -7.23 6.61 13.96
N TRP A 98 -8.11 6.88 12.98
CA TRP A 98 -8.09 6.17 11.68
C TRP A 98 -6.75 6.30 10.98
N PHE A 99 -6.17 7.51 10.95
CA PHE A 99 -4.87 7.74 10.34
C PHE A 99 -3.76 6.95 11.04
N LEU A 100 -3.75 6.87 12.38
CA LEU A 100 -2.76 6.09 13.13
C LEU A 100 -2.83 4.59 12.83
N VAL A 101 -4.04 4.03 12.75
CA VAL A 101 -4.24 2.62 12.35
C VAL A 101 -3.76 2.42 10.91
N THR A 102 -4.15 3.29 9.99
CA THR A 102 -3.76 3.23 8.58
C THR A 102 -2.24 3.34 8.40
N GLU A 103 -1.61 4.29 9.09
CA GLU A 103 -0.17 4.54 9.08
C GLU A 103 0.61 3.30 9.51
N LEU A 104 0.22 2.66 10.62
CA LEU A 104 0.90 1.46 11.11
C LEU A 104 0.87 0.33 10.07
N HIS A 105 -0.28 0.10 9.43
CA HIS A 105 -0.42 -0.93 8.42
C HIS A 105 0.34 -0.60 7.13
N VAL A 106 0.29 0.66 6.69
CA VAL A 106 1.06 1.12 5.54
C VAL A 106 2.56 0.98 5.81
N TRP A 107 3.04 1.29 7.00
CA TRP A 107 4.44 1.06 7.38
C TRP A 107 4.84 -0.42 7.29
N MET A 108 4.02 -1.35 7.78
CA MET A 108 4.30 -2.79 7.64
C MET A 108 4.35 -3.25 6.18
N ILE A 109 3.49 -2.70 5.31
CA ILE A 109 3.56 -2.93 3.86
C ILE A 109 4.87 -2.35 3.31
N MET A 110 5.25 -1.15 3.75
CA MET A 110 6.49 -0.51 3.29
C MET A 110 7.71 -1.39 3.57
N ILE A 111 7.83 -1.95 4.79
CA ILE A 111 8.90 -2.89 5.13
C ILE A 111 8.93 -4.04 4.14
N ARG A 112 7.77 -4.69 3.89
CA ARG A 112 7.71 -5.85 3.02
C ARG A 112 8.17 -5.57 1.59
N TYR A 113 7.79 -4.42 1.02
CA TYR A 113 8.17 -4.06 -0.35
C TYR A 113 9.57 -3.44 -0.44
N MET A 114 10.19 -3.03 0.67
CA MET A 114 11.58 -2.57 0.67
C MET A 114 12.60 -3.71 0.56
N THR A 115 12.20 -4.96 0.75
CA THR A 115 13.09 -6.12 0.54
C THR A 115 13.33 -6.43 -0.94
N ASP A 116 12.62 -5.79 -1.88
CA ASP A 116 12.79 -5.95 -3.33
C ASP A 116 13.36 -4.67 -3.95
N GLU A 117 14.57 -4.77 -4.50
CA GLU A 117 15.31 -3.61 -5.03
C GLU A 117 14.79 -3.08 -6.37
N LYS A 118 14.01 -3.85 -7.14
CA LYS A 118 13.60 -3.45 -8.50
C LYS A 118 12.26 -2.72 -8.49
N ASP A 119 11.18 -3.45 -8.30
CA ASP A 119 9.81 -2.93 -8.39
C ASP A 119 9.25 -2.52 -7.03
N GLY A 120 9.79 -3.09 -5.94
CA GLY A 120 9.30 -2.88 -4.58
C GLY A 120 9.29 -1.41 -4.15
N LYS A 121 10.36 -0.66 -4.46
CA LYS A 121 10.42 0.78 -4.18
C LYS A 121 9.32 1.57 -4.88
N ALA A 122 8.99 1.24 -6.12
CA ALA A 122 7.95 1.92 -6.88
C ALA A 122 6.57 1.61 -6.28
N ILE A 123 6.28 0.34 -6.02
CA ILE A 123 5.01 -0.10 -5.43
C ILE A 123 4.81 0.54 -4.05
N ARG A 124 5.83 0.49 -3.18
CA ARG A 124 5.83 1.17 -1.87
C ARG A 124 5.46 2.64 -1.99
N ASN A 125 6.08 3.37 -2.93
CA ASN A 125 5.78 4.78 -3.14
C ASN A 125 4.33 5.00 -3.57
N TYR A 126 3.78 4.11 -4.39
CA TYR A 126 2.37 4.17 -4.79
C TYR A 126 1.42 3.84 -3.65
N VAL A 127 1.72 2.85 -2.80
CA VAL A 127 0.94 2.58 -1.58
C VAL A 127 0.86 3.82 -0.69
N VAL A 128 2.01 4.46 -0.42
CA VAL A 128 2.06 5.70 0.38
C VAL A 128 1.32 6.85 -0.32
N ALA A 129 1.44 6.98 -1.64
CA ALA A 129 0.69 7.99 -2.40
C ALA A 129 -0.82 7.76 -2.30
N THR A 130 -1.29 6.52 -2.38
CA THR A 130 -2.71 6.16 -2.24
C THR A 130 -3.21 6.46 -0.83
N MET A 131 -2.43 6.16 0.21
CA MET A 131 -2.76 6.56 1.59
C MET A 131 -2.96 8.08 1.72
N TRP A 132 -2.07 8.88 1.13
CA TRP A 132 -2.22 10.34 1.17
C TRP A 132 -3.42 10.84 0.36
N GLN A 133 -3.76 10.18 -0.75
CA GLN A 133 -4.97 10.50 -1.51
C GLN A 133 -6.24 10.18 -0.70
N ASP A 134 -6.28 9.08 0.04
CA ASP A 134 -7.41 8.76 0.92
C ASP A 134 -7.50 9.74 2.09
N THR A 135 -6.36 10.01 2.73
CA THR A 135 -6.24 11.03 3.79
C THR A 135 -6.81 12.37 3.35
N GLN A 136 -6.45 12.84 2.15
CA GLN A 136 -6.97 14.09 1.59
C GLN A 136 -8.47 14.02 1.27
N ALA A 137 -8.93 12.93 0.67
CA ALA A 137 -10.36 12.74 0.39
C ALA A 137 -11.19 12.75 1.68
N ARG A 138 -10.68 12.16 2.76
CA ARG A 138 -11.31 12.18 4.08
C ARG A 138 -11.29 13.57 4.72
N ILE A 139 -10.19 14.31 4.64
CA ILE A 139 -10.13 15.72 5.12
C ILE A 139 -11.16 16.61 4.41
N GLU A 140 -11.37 16.42 3.10
CA GLU A 140 -12.38 17.18 2.37
C GLU A 140 -13.82 16.90 2.84
N ASN A 141 -14.05 15.70 3.38
CA ASN A 141 -15.34 15.29 3.93
C ASN A 141 -15.56 15.70 5.40
N LEU A 142 -14.55 16.22 6.13
CA LEU A 142 -14.68 16.69 7.52
C LEU A 142 -15.48 18.01 7.68
N GLY A 143 -16.10 18.49 6.60
CA GLY A 143 -16.95 19.69 6.60
C GLY A 143 -16.18 20.98 6.27
N LEU A 144 -16.81 22.12 6.59
CA LEU A 144 -16.32 23.46 6.23
C LEU A 144 -15.18 23.92 7.16
N ILE A 145 -13.98 23.37 6.94
CA ILE A 145 -12.75 23.83 7.57
C ILE A 145 -12.01 24.76 6.61
N LYS A 146 -11.48 25.89 7.12
CA LYS A 146 -10.66 26.82 6.32
C LYS A 146 -9.49 26.08 5.66
N THR A 147 -9.30 26.25 4.36
CA THR A 147 -8.24 25.57 3.58
C THR A 147 -6.85 25.76 4.18
N LYS A 148 -6.54 26.96 4.69
CA LYS A 148 -5.24 27.22 5.36
C LYS A 148 -5.02 26.33 6.58
N LEU A 149 -6.08 26.08 7.37
CA LEU A 149 -6.02 25.20 8.53
C LEU A 149 -5.89 23.73 8.11
N LYS A 150 -6.66 23.28 7.11
CA LYS A 150 -6.54 21.93 6.52
C LYS A 150 -5.09 21.65 6.08
N ASN A 151 -4.50 22.56 5.31
CA ASN A 151 -3.13 22.40 4.80
C ASN A 151 -2.10 22.36 5.93
N LYS A 152 -2.26 23.19 6.97
CA LYS A 152 -1.38 23.18 8.14
C LYS A 152 -1.48 21.85 8.90
N GLN A 153 -2.69 21.34 9.12
CA GLN A 153 -2.90 20.06 9.78
C GLN A 153 -2.36 18.89 8.97
N LEU A 154 -2.56 18.89 7.65
CA LEU A 154 -1.98 17.87 6.78
C LEU A 154 -0.45 17.87 6.80
N GLN A 155 0.15 19.05 6.79
CA GLN A 155 1.61 19.18 6.90
C GLN A 155 2.12 18.63 8.23
N GLU A 156 1.43 18.92 9.33
CA GLU A 156 1.75 18.39 10.65
C GLU A 156 1.64 16.85 10.68
N ILE A 157 0.54 16.30 10.16
CA ILE A 157 0.36 14.84 10.04
C ILE A 157 1.47 14.21 9.20
N SER A 158 1.90 14.86 8.12
CA SER A 158 3.02 14.38 7.29
C SER A 158 4.35 14.37 8.04
N HIS A 159 4.66 15.40 8.82
CA HIS A 159 5.87 15.39 9.66
C HIS A 159 5.80 14.27 10.70
N GLN A 160 4.65 14.09 11.34
CA GLN A 160 4.46 13.04 12.32
C GLN A 160 4.55 11.64 11.72
N PHE A 161 4.02 11.43 10.51
CA PHE A 161 4.16 10.18 9.76
C PHE A 161 5.63 9.83 9.51
N ASN A 162 6.43 10.79 9.06
CA ASN A 162 7.86 10.57 8.85
C ASN A 162 8.60 10.23 10.15
N ALA A 163 8.28 10.92 11.25
CA ALA A 163 8.85 10.63 12.57
C ALA A 163 8.42 9.25 13.10
N ALA A 164 7.16 8.87 12.86
CA ALA A 164 6.62 7.57 13.24
C ALA A 164 7.37 6.42 12.54
N ILE A 165 7.57 6.52 11.22
CA ILE A 165 8.34 5.51 10.47
C ILE A 165 9.72 5.32 11.08
N ILE A 166 10.45 6.40 11.39
CA ILE A 166 11.78 6.31 12.01
C ILE A 166 11.70 5.57 13.34
N GLY A 167 10.73 5.90 14.19
CA GLY A 167 10.57 5.25 15.49
C GLY A 167 10.18 3.78 15.38
N TYR A 168 9.35 3.43 14.40
CA TYR A 168 8.97 2.04 14.15
C TYR A 168 10.14 1.23 13.56
N ASP A 169 10.89 1.80 12.62
CA ASP A 169 12.08 1.18 12.04
C ASP A 169 13.18 0.94 13.08
N GLU A 170 13.39 1.88 14.00
CA GLU A 170 14.29 1.71 15.15
C GLU A 170 13.79 0.59 16.07
N GLY A 171 12.51 0.60 16.42
CA GLY A 171 11.91 -0.40 17.31
C GLY A 171 11.98 -1.81 16.75
N ILE A 172 11.62 -2.00 15.47
CA ILE A 172 11.60 -3.33 14.86
C ILE A 172 13.01 -3.94 14.74
N GLN A 173 14.03 -3.12 14.52
CA GLN A 173 15.44 -3.56 14.41
C GLN A 173 16.14 -3.72 15.78
N SER A 174 15.54 -3.21 16.84
CA SER A 174 16.07 -3.26 18.20
C SER A 174 15.32 -4.30 19.05
N ASP A 175 15.01 -3.99 20.31
CA ASP A 175 14.25 -4.85 21.22
C ASP A 175 12.77 -4.44 21.37
N ASP A 176 12.01 -5.32 22.03
CA ASP A 176 10.58 -5.14 22.24
C ASP A 176 10.22 -3.95 23.14
N LYS A 177 11.13 -3.49 24.01
CA LYS A 177 10.88 -2.30 24.83
C LYS A 177 10.96 -1.04 23.99
N VAL A 178 11.91 -0.98 23.06
CA VAL A 178 12.04 0.14 22.11
C VAL A 178 10.82 0.20 21.20
N LEU A 179 10.39 -0.94 20.63
CA LEU A 179 9.20 -1.01 19.79
C LEU A 179 7.92 -0.69 20.57
N ALA A 180 7.75 -1.25 21.76
CA ALA A 180 6.61 -0.93 22.65
C ALA A 180 6.57 0.58 22.97
N GLY A 181 7.73 1.18 23.25
CA GLY A 181 7.85 2.62 23.46
C GLY A 181 7.44 3.44 22.23
N ALA A 182 7.87 3.04 21.02
CA ALA A 182 7.48 3.71 19.78
C ALA A 182 5.96 3.62 19.54
N LEU A 183 5.38 2.42 19.72
CA LEU A 183 3.94 2.19 19.61
C LEU A 183 3.16 3.00 20.65
N TRP A 184 3.61 3.03 21.89
CA TRP A 184 2.96 3.80 22.96
C TRP A 184 2.97 5.32 22.66
N ARG A 185 4.12 5.87 22.25
CA ARG A 185 4.23 7.29 21.91
C ARG A 185 3.36 7.67 20.72
N ARG A 186 3.31 6.83 19.68
CA ARG A 186 2.66 7.17 18.41
C ARG A 186 1.23 6.68 18.32
N PHE A 187 1.02 5.37 18.42
CA PHE A 187 -0.28 4.74 18.22
C PHE A 187 -1.24 5.08 19.36
N PHE A 188 -0.74 5.02 20.59
CA PHE A 188 -1.51 5.33 21.80
C PHE A 188 -1.37 6.78 22.29
N GLN A 189 -0.62 7.61 21.56
CA GLN A 189 -0.46 9.05 21.84
C GLN A 189 0.00 9.36 23.28
N LEU A 190 0.80 8.49 23.90
CA LEU A 190 1.24 8.59 25.32
C LEU A 190 0.13 8.35 26.37
N GLU A 191 -1.10 8.04 25.98
CA GLU A 191 -2.26 8.01 26.88
C GLU A 191 -2.67 6.58 27.33
N CYS A 192 -2.08 5.52 26.76
CA CYS A 192 -2.44 4.14 27.11
C CYS A 192 -1.84 3.70 28.45
N ASN A 193 -2.70 3.56 29.45
CA ASN A 193 -2.35 3.09 30.78
C ASN A 193 -2.46 1.57 30.95
N ASN A 194 -3.06 0.85 29.98
CA ASN A 194 -3.11 -0.61 30.01
C ASN A 194 -1.88 -1.21 29.31
N PRO A 195 -0.90 -1.80 30.04
CA PRO A 195 0.27 -2.41 29.43
C PRO A 195 -0.08 -3.60 28.52
N GLU A 196 -1.18 -4.31 28.78
CA GLU A 196 -1.60 -5.46 27.97
C GLU A 196 -1.99 -5.05 26.54
N HIS A 197 -2.55 -3.85 26.36
CA HIS A 197 -2.85 -3.33 25.02
C HIS A 197 -1.58 -3.05 24.22
N ILE A 198 -0.55 -2.49 24.89
CA ILE A 198 0.74 -2.22 24.28
C ILE A 198 1.42 -3.54 23.91
N GLU A 199 1.41 -4.53 24.81
CA GLU A 199 1.95 -5.87 24.56
C GLU A 199 1.22 -6.58 23.42
N THR A 200 -0.11 -6.52 23.39
CA THR A 200 -0.92 -7.13 22.32
C THR A 200 -0.58 -6.51 20.96
N LEU A 201 -0.47 -5.18 20.89
CA LEU A 201 -0.11 -4.48 19.64
C LEU A 201 1.33 -4.79 19.21
N LEU A 202 2.26 -4.85 20.17
CA LEU A 202 3.65 -5.26 19.92
C LEU A 202 3.70 -6.67 19.31
N ILE A 203 3.03 -7.64 19.94
CA ILE A 203 2.97 -9.03 19.46
C ILE A 203 2.33 -9.08 18.07
N TYR A 204 1.25 -8.32 17.86
CA TYR A 204 0.62 -8.19 16.55
C TYR A 204 1.62 -7.73 15.49
N VAL A 205 2.32 -6.61 15.72
CA VAL A 205 3.29 -6.04 14.78
C VAL A 205 4.40 -7.06 14.45
N ARG A 206 4.99 -7.69 15.47
CA ARG A 206 6.05 -8.69 15.29
C ARG A 206 5.57 -9.88 14.45
N LYS A 207 4.40 -10.44 14.76
CA LYS A 207 3.83 -11.58 14.03
C LYS A 207 3.41 -11.19 12.62
N GLN A 208 2.83 -10.01 12.43
CA GLN A 208 2.36 -9.54 11.12
C GLN A 208 3.53 -9.30 10.16
N ILE A 209 4.62 -8.69 10.63
CA ILE A 209 5.83 -8.49 9.83
C ILE A 209 6.46 -9.85 9.46
N CYS A 210 6.58 -10.76 10.42
CA CYS A 210 7.09 -12.11 10.15
C CYS A 210 6.24 -12.85 9.09
N LEU A 211 4.91 -12.70 9.16
CA LEU A 211 4.00 -13.25 8.16
C LEU A 211 4.22 -12.60 6.78
N PHE A 212 4.31 -11.28 6.71
CA PHE A 212 4.58 -10.59 5.44
C PHE A 212 5.93 -11.00 4.84
N ASP A 213 6.99 -11.06 5.64
CA ASP A 213 8.34 -11.43 5.20
C ASP A 213 8.41 -12.87 4.67
N SER A 214 7.54 -13.76 5.17
CA SER A 214 7.45 -15.15 4.69
C SER A 214 6.80 -15.29 3.31
N LEU A 215 6.12 -14.26 2.80
CA LEU A 215 5.48 -14.30 1.48
C LEU A 215 6.54 -14.27 0.37
N PRO A 216 6.39 -15.04 -0.72
CA PRO A 216 7.36 -15.03 -1.81
C PRO A 216 7.22 -13.76 -2.70
N ASN A 217 8.35 -13.26 -3.22
CA ASN A 217 8.40 -12.01 -3.97
C ASN A 217 7.55 -12.04 -5.26
N ASP A 218 7.44 -13.17 -5.94
CA ASP A 218 6.67 -13.27 -7.18
C ASP A 218 5.15 -13.18 -6.96
N GLU A 219 4.66 -13.61 -5.79
CA GLU A 219 3.25 -13.47 -5.41
C GLU A 219 2.92 -12.01 -5.07
N ILE A 220 3.76 -11.36 -4.27
CA ILE A 220 3.48 -10.00 -3.80
C ILE A 220 3.58 -8.93 -4.91
N LEU A 221 4.30 -9.22 -6.00
CA LEU A 221 4.46 -8.33 -7.15
C LEU A 221 3.39 -8.53 -8.24
N ARG A 222 2.51 -9.53 -8.10
CA ARG A 222 1.47 -9.84 -9.10
C ARG A 222 0.07 -9.60 -8.60
N LYS A 223 -0.30 -10.29 -7.53
CA LYS A 223 -1.64 -10.19 -6.93
C LYS A 223 -1.53 -10.57 -5.44
N PRO A 224 -0.95 -9.68 -4.63
CA PRO A 224 -0.70 -9.94 -3.22
C PRO A 224 -2.01 -10.18 -2.48
N ILE A 225 -2.03 -11.23 -1.66
CA ILE A 225 -3.07 -11.44 -0.64
C ILE A 225 -2.40 -11.16 0.71
N LEU A 226 -2.45 -9.91 1.15
CA LEU A 226 -1.89 -9.47 2.43
C LEU A 226 -2.96 -9.62 3.52
N LYS A 227 -3.09 -10.83 4.05
CA LYS A 227 -4.01 -11.10 5.15
C LYS A 227 -3.48 -10.54 6.46
N LEU A 228 -4.33 -9.80 7.17
CA LEU A 228 -4.02 -9.33 8.52
C LEU A 228 -4.39 -10.38 9.58
N ILE A 229 -3.57 -10.45 10.62
CA ILE A 229 -3.83 -11.28 11.79
C ILE A 229 -5.03 -10.70 12.55
N ASP A 230 -5.95 -11.56 12.95
CA ASP A 230 -7.02 -11.18 13.87
C ASP A 230 -6.43 -10.88 15.25
N ILE A 231 -6.52 -9.63 15.70
CA ILE A 231 -5.94 -9.21 16.97
C ILE A 231 -6.58 -9.89 18.18
N LYS A 232 -7.87 -10.28 18.10
CA LYS A 232 -8.56 -11.01 19.18
C LYS A 232 -8.03 -12.42 19.35
N SER A 233 -7.46 -13.00 18.30
CA SER A 233 -6.78 -14.28 18.42
C SER A 233 -5.53 -14.18 19.30
N LEU A 234 -4.93 -12.98 19.43
CA LEU A 234 -3.74 -12.74 20.22
C LEU A 234 -4.07 -12.47 21.70
N CYS A 235 -5.23 -11.89 22.00
CA CYS A 235 -5.68 -11.64 23.38
C CYS A 235 -5.93 -12.92 24.21
N LYS A 236 -6.02 -14.10 23.58
CA LYS A 236 -6.43 -15.36 24.25
C LYS A 236 -5.27 -16.19 24.84
N HIS A 237 -4.02 -15.78 24.68
CA HIS A 237 -2.85 -16.56 25.10
C HIS A 237 -2.23 -16.13 26.44
N GLN A 238 -2.97 -15.42 27.29
CA GLN A 238 -2.47 -14.87 28.56
C GLN A 238 -3.03 -15.54 29.82
N TYR A 239 -3.28 -16.86 29.79
CA TYR A 239 -3.57 -17.65 31.00
C TYR A 239 -2.59 -18.80 31.16
#